data_AF-A0A258BUP7-F1
#
_entry.id   AF-A0A258BUP7-F1
#
_cell.length_a   1.000
_cell.length_b   1.000
_cell.length_c   1.000
_cell.angle_alpha   90.00
_cell.angle_beta   90.00
_cell.angle_gamma   90.00
#
_symmetry.space_group_name_H-M   'P 1'
#
loop_
_entity.id
_entity.type
_entity.pdbx_description
1 polymer ?
#
loop_
_entity_poly.entity_id
_entity_poly.type
_entity_poly.pdbx_seq_one_letter_code
_entity_poly.pdbx_strand_id
1 'polypeptide(L)' 'PVRMLSQGQKRRASLARLLLYKRKLWILDEPSTALDKFGARWLGEVIHGHQSRGGMVVLTSHQELAVKASQTVRMGA' A
#
# COMPACT_ATOMS: atom_id res chain seq x y z
N PRO A 1 -1.75 15.74 -18.90
CA PRO A 1 -2.12 14.31 -18.71
C PRO A 1 -2.56 13.96 -17.27
N VAL A 2 -1.70 14.13 -16.25
CA VAL A 2 -2.02 13.70 -14.85
C VAL A 2 -3.19 14.45 -14.22
N ARG A 3 -3.46 15.70 -14.64
CA ARG A 3 -4.61 16.50 -14.14
C ARG A 3 -5.97 15.86 -14.44
N MET A 4 -6.07 15.05 -15.49
CA MET A 4 -7.33 14.39 -15.91
C MET A 4 -7.60 13.07 -15.18
N LEU A 5 -6.67 12.58 -14.35
CA LEU A 5 -6.83 11.32 -13.64
C LEU A 5 -7.74 11.49 -12.41
N SER A 6 -8.59 10.48 -12.16
CA SER A 6 -9.32 10.37 -10.89
C SER A 6 -8.34 10.23 -9.73
N GLN A 7 -8.79 10.49 -8.49
CA GLN A 7 -7.92 10.38 -7.33
C GLN A 7 -7.40 8.95 -7.13
N GLY A 8 -8.23 7.93 -7.37
CA GLY A 8 -7.79 6.54 -7.33
C GLY A 8 -6.77 6.20 -8.42
N GLN A 9 -6.91 6.75 -9.63
CA GLN A 9 -5.91 6.57 -10.69
C GLN A 9 -4.57 7.23 -10.33
N LYS A 10 -4.60 8.44 -9.78
CA LYS A 10 -3.38 9.12 -9.28
C LYS A 10 -2.73 8.32 -8.16
N ARG A 11 -3.52 7.76 -7.24
CA ARG A 11 -3.01 6.93 -6.14
C ARG A 11 -2.35 5.65 -6.67
N ARG A 12 -3.01 4.91 -7.57
CA ARG A 12 -2.43 3.71 -8.19
C ARG A 12 -1.13 4.01 -8.94
N ALA A 13 -1.11 5.07 -9.74
CA ALA A 13 0.09 5.49 -10.46
C ALA A 13 1.24 5.84 -9.50
N SER A 14 0.94 6.52 -8.39
CA SER A 14 1.92 6.80 -7.35
C SER A 14 2.45 5.52 -6.70
N LEU A 15 1.59 4.56 -6.36
CA LEU A 15 1.96 3.28 -5.73
C LEU A 15 2.75 2.37 -6.67
N ALA A 16 2.54 2.45 -7.99
CA ALA A 16 3.30 1.66 -8.97
C ALA A 16 4.82 1.88 -8.86
N ARG A 17 5.27 3.01 -8.30
CA ARG A 17 6.70 3.28 -8.02
C ARG A 17 7.33 2.22 -7.12
N LEU A 18 6.55 1.59 -6.23
CA LEU A 18 7.02 0.54 -5.32
C LEU A 18 7.54 -0.68 -6.08
N LEU A 19 7.02 -0.93 -7.28
CA LEU A 19 7.40 -2.05 -8.13
C LEU A 19 8.70 -1.79 -8.91
N LEU A 20 9.05 -0.52 -9.12
CA LEU A 20 10.23 -0.13 -9.90
C LEU A 20 11.52 -0.19 -9.08
N TYR A 21 11.45 0.15 -7.79
CA TYR A 21 12.62 0.22 -6.91
C TYR A 21 12.62 -0.89 -5.87
N LYS A 22 13.63 -1.77 -5.95
CA LYS A 22 13.83 -2.85 -4.98
C LYS A 22 14.39 -2.31 -3.66
N ARG A 23 13.52 -1.74 -2.82
CA ARG A 23 13.85 -1.30 -1.45
C ARG A 23 13.44 -2.35 -0.45
N LYS A 24 14.34 -2.77 0.45
CA LYS A 24 14.02 -3.79 1.47
C LYS A 24 12.94 -3.33 2.46
N LEU A 25 12.87 -2.04 2.77
CA LEU A 25 11.87 -1.46 3.66
C LEU A 25 10.99 -0.47 2.92
N TRP A 26 9.67 -0.61 3.07
CA TRP A 26 8.67 0.37 2.66
C TRP A 26 8.01 0.98 3.89
N ILE A 27 7.85 2.30 3.88
CA ILE A 27 7.06 3.05 4.87
C ILE A 27 5.94 3.71 4.08
N LEU A 28 4.70 3.34 4.39
CA LEU A 28 3.52 3.74 3.63
C LEU A 28 2.51 4.43 4.52
N ASP A 29 2.21 5.68 4.23
CA ASP A 29 1.20 6.44 4.97
C ASP A 29 -0.17 6.36 4.27
N GLU A 30 -1.14 5.75 4.95
CA GLU A 30 -2.52 5.51 4.51
C GLU A 30 -2.62 5.02 3.05
N PRO A 31 -1.91 3.94 2.64
CA PRO A 31 -1.71 3.61 1.23
C PRO A 31 -3.00 3.27 0.47
N SER A 32 -4.04 2.81 1.15
CA SER A 32 -5.36 2.50 0.57
C SER A 32 -6.25 3.70 0.30
N THR A 33 -5.94 4.90 0.81
CA THR A 33 -6.81 6.07 0.62
C THR A 33 -7.07 6.35 -0.85
N ALA A 34 -8.34 6.62 -1.20
CA ALA A 34 -8.83 6.85 -2.55
C ALA A 34 -8.75 5.63 -3.51
N LEU A 35 -8.38 4.44 -3.02
CA LEU A 35 -8.51 3.20 -3.78
C LEU A 35 -9.91 2.60 -3.60
N ASP A 36 -10.43 2.02 -4.69
CA ASP A 36 -11.60 1.15 -4.64
C ASP A 36 -11.21 -0.24 -4.08
N LYS A 37 -12.20 -1.13 -3.91
CA LYS A 37 -11.97 -2.49 -3.41
C LYS A 37 -10.92 -3.26 -4.23
N PHE A 38 -10.93 -3.07 -5.55
CA PHE A 38 -9.98 -3.72 -6.45
C PHE A 38 -8.55 -3.17 -6.23
N GLY A 39 -8.40 -1.85 -6.15
CA GLY A 39 -7.11 -1.20 -5.90
C GLY A 39 -6.54 -1.56 -4.53
N ALA A 40 -7.38 -1.63 -3.49
CA ALA A 40 -6.96 -2.06 -2.16
C ALA A 40 -6.48 -3.52 -2.15
N ARG A 41 -7.20 -4.42 -2.84
CA ARG A 41 -6.77 -5.81 -3.03
C ARG A 41 -5.43 -5.90 -3.78
N TRP A 42 -5.30 -5.18 -4.89
CA TRP A 42 -4.05 -5.13 -5.66
C TRP A 42 -2.87 -4.65 -4.80
N LEU A 43 -3.07 -3.61 -3.98
CA LEU A 43 -2.05 -3.13 -3.05
C LEU A 43 -1.65 -4.23 -2.05
N GLY A 44 -2.62 -4.99 -1.53
CA GLY A 44 -2.36 -6.12 -0.64
C GLY A 44 -1.50 -7.20 -1.31
N GLU A 45 -1.79 -7.54 -2.57
CA GLU A 45 -1.00 -8.50 -3.36
C GLU A 45 0.44 -7.99 -3.61
N VAL A 46 0.60 -6.69 -3.89
CA VAL A 46 1.92 -6.05 -4.05
C VAL A 46 2.74 -6.12 -2.75
N ILE A 47 2.11 -5.82 -1.60
CA ILE A 47 2.75 -5.90 -0.28
C ILE A 47 3.14 -7.35 0.04
N HIS A 48 2.25 -8.31 -0.22
CA HIS A 48 2.51 -9.72 0.03
C HIS A 48 3.70 -10.22 -0.82
N GLY A 49 3.74 -9.87 -2.10
CA GLY A 49 4.86 -10.21 -2.97
C GLY A 49 6.18 -9.57 -2.52
N HIS A 50 6.14 -8.37 -1.94
CA HIS A 50 7.32 -7.74 -1.36
C HIS A 50 7.83 -8.49 -0.12
N GLN A 51 6.92 -8.85 0.79
CA GLN A 51 7.24 -9.62 2.00
C GLN A 51 7.81 -11.01 1.66
N SER A 52 7.25 -11.72 0.67
CA SER A 52 7.73 -13.04 0.26
C SER A 52 9.16 -13.03 -0.29
N ARG A 53 9.65 -11.87 -0.75
CA ARG A 53 11.04 -11.66 -1.19
C ARG A 53 11.97 -11.17 -0.07
N GLY A 54 11.55 -11.27 1.20
CA GLY A 54 12.32 -10.80 2.36
C GLY A 54 12.22 -9.29 2.59
N GLY A 55 11.20 -8.64 2.02
CA GLY A 55 10.89 -7.24 2.25
C GLY A 55 10.11 -6.99 3.54
N MET A 56 10.26 -5.79 4.09
CA MET A 56 9.51 -5.31 5.25
C MET A 56 8.63 -4.12 4.84
N VAL A 57 7.43 -4.05 5.43
CA VAL A 57 6.50 -2.94 5.23
C VAL A 57 6.04 -2.45 6.60
N VAL A 58 6.17 -1.14 6.82
CA VAL A 58 5.51 -0.41 7.89
C VAL A 58 4.43 0.45 7.23
N LEU A 59 3.20 0.35 7.69
CA LEU A 59 2.11 1.15 7.15
C LEU A 59 1.18 1.65 8.23
N THR A 60 0.54 2.79 7.96
CA THR A 60 -0.59 3.32 8.71
C THR A 60 -1.88 3.03 7.94
N SER A 61 -2.97 2.80 8.66
CA SER A 61 -4.29 2.65 8.07
C SER A 61 -5.36 2.93 9.10
N HIS A 62 -6.39 3.70 8.73
CA HIS A 62 -7.62 3.83 9.50
C HIS A 62 -8.60 2.65 9.31
N GLN A 63 -8.31 1.74 8.36
CA GLN A 63 -9.16 0.61 8.01
C GLN A 63 -8.38 -0.70 8.03
N GLU A 64 -9.04 -1.84 8.24
CA GLU A 64 -8.39 -3.13 8.06
C GLU A 64 -8.01 -3.33 6.58
N LEU A 65 -6.71 -3.37 6.32
CA LEU A 65 -6.17 -3.77 5.03
C LEU A 65 -6.10 -5.29 4.98
N ALA A 66 -6.39 -5.88 3.81
CA ALA A 66 -6.23 -7.31 3.55
C ALA A 66 -4.75 -7.69 3.40
N VAL A 67 -3.95 -7.42 4.43
CA VAL A 67 -2.52 -7.72 4.52
C VAL A 67 -2.27 -8.51 5.80
N LYS A 68 -1.40 -9.52 5.71
CA LYS A 68 -0.95 -10.26 6.89
C LYS A 68 0.14 -9.44 7.58
N ALA A 69 -0.24 -8.74 8.65
CA ALA A 69 0.70 -8.05 9.52
C ALA A 69 1.30 -9.05 10.52
N SER A 70 2.63 -9.09 10.62
CA SER A 70 3.31 -9.85 11.67
C SER A 70 3.13 -9.20 13.05
N GLN A 71 2.95 -7.88 13.07
CA GLN A 71 2.68 -7.09 14.25
C GLN A 71 1.71 -5.96 13.89
N THR A 72 0.73 -5.73 14.74
CA THR A 72 -0.20 -4.60 14.64
C THR A 72 -0.10 -3.79 15.92
N VAL A 73 0.20 -2.51 15.79
CA VAL A 73 0.21 -1.56 16.91
C VAL A 73 -1.02 -0.67 16.77
N ARG A 74 -1.90 -0.67 17.78
CA ARG A 74 -3.02 0.26 17.84
C ARG A 74 -2.54 1.54 18.53
N MET A 75 -2.63 2.66 17.82
CA MET A 75 -2.22 3.97 18.34
C MET A 75 -3.47 4.77 18.70
N GLY A 76 -3.62 5.10 19.98
CA GLY A 76 -4.79 5.82 20.51
C GLY A 76 -6.01 4.91 20.71
N ALA A 77 -6.62 5.03 21.89
CA ALA A 77 -7.96 4.52 22.20
C ALA A 77 -8.97 5.66 22.00
#